data_AF-A0A2A6DXW2-F1
#
_entry.id   AF-A0A2A6DXW2-F1
#
_cell.length_a   1.000
_cell.length_b   1.000
_cell.length_c   1.000
_cell.angle_alpha   90.00
_cell.angle_beta   90.00
_cell.angle_gamma   90.00
#
_symmetry.space_group_name_H-M   'P 1'
#
loop_
_entity.id
_entity.type
_entity.pdbx_description
1 polymer ?
#
loop_
_entity_poly.entity_id
_entity_poly.type
_entity_poly.pdbx_seq_one_letter_code
_entity_poly.pdbx_strand_id
1 'polypeptide(L)'
;MEEKLNQLMELVDKQNAIIEDLKKKIETLESMIQYLSICKVSNEKYPFYDFVLSYGITTEQQFQLRRLFLVLSEKLSGKSIPEKFREKESYSTDFLFRDLPIEFDDVKKAILKIWPVEDEQLPVLLIKAMKGQGMLIDVCDYLLSQIDEKKP
;
A
#
# COMPACT_ATOMS: atom_id res chain seq x y z
N MET A 1 30.22 -36.62 -26.53
CA MET A 1 29.50 -35.35 -26.82
C MET A 1 28.00 -35.55 -26.64
N GLU A 2 27.44 -36.64 -27.17
CA GLU A 2 26.06 -37.08 -26.93
C GLU A 2 25.70 -37.27 -25.46
N GLU A 3 26.56 -37.88 -24.65
CA GLU A 3 26.25 -38.12 -23.23
C GLU A 3 26.06 -36.82 -22.44
N LYS A 4 26.88 -35.80 -22.72
CA LYS A 4 26.73 -34.46 -22.14
C LYS A 4 25.49 -33.74 -22.67
N LEU A 5 25.12 -33.98 -23.92
CA LEU A 5 23.91 -33.41 -24.53
C LEU A 5 22.65 -34.01 -23.88
N ASN A 6 22.63 -35.34 -23.70
CA ASN A 6 21.51 -36.04 -23.05
C ASN A 6 21.35 -35.63 -21.58
N GLN A 7 22.45 -35.48 -20.83
CA GLN A 7 22.42 -34.95 -19.46
C GLN A 7 21.88 -33.51 -19.40
N LEU A 8 22.20 -32.68 -20.39
CA LEU A 8 21.66 -31.32 -20.49
C LEU A 8 20.16 -31.31 -20.80
N MET A 9 19.71 -32.20 -21.70
CA MET A 9 18.28 -32.34 -22.01
C MET A 9 17.48 -32.78 -20.78
N GLU A 10 17.96 -33.78 -20.04
CA GLU A 10 17.30 -34.22 -18.79
C GLU A 10 17.24 -33.11 -17.73
N LEU A 11 18.29 -32.29 -17.62
CA LEU A 11 18.31 -31.14 -16.71
C LEU A 11 17.28 -30.07 -17.11
N VAL A 12 17.18 -29.77 -18.41
CA VAL A 12 16.21 -28.80 -18.94
C VAL A 12 14.77 -29.29 -18.71
N ASP A 13 14.50 -30.56 -18.97
CA ASP A 13 13.18 -31.15 -18.75
C ASP A 13 12.78 -31.12 -17.27
N LYS A 14 13.73 -31.41 -16.38
CA LYS A 14 13.51 -31.31 -14.92
C LYS A 14 13.26 -29.88 -14.48
N GLN A 15 13.99 -28.90 -15.03
CA GLN A 15 13.77 -27.48 -14.74
C GLN A 15 12.40 -27.01 -15.22
N ASN A 16 11.99 -27.40 -16.43
CA ASN A 16 10.68 -27.07 -16.97
C ASN A 16 9.54 -27.66 -16.13
N ALA A 17 9.68 -28.91 -15.66
CA ALA A 17 8.72 -29.52 -14.76
C ALA A 17 8.57 -28.75 -13.42
N ILE A 18 9.69 -28.27 -12.85
CA ILE A 18 9.68 -27.46 -11.63
C ILE A 18 9.02 -26.10 -11.88
N ILE A 19 9.31 -25.46 -13.01
CA ILE A 19 8.71 -24.18 -13.38
C ILE A 19 7.18 -24.31 -13.51
N GLU A 20 6.70 -25.36 -14.15
CA GLU A 20 5.26 -25.60 -14.28
C GLU A 20 4.58 -25.92 -12.94
N ASP A 21 5.23 -26.66 -12.04
CA ASP A 21 4.72 -26.87 -10.68
C ASP A 21 4.64 -25.56 -9.89
N LEU A 22 5.66 -24.69 -10.00
CA LEU A 22 5.67 -23.39 -9.35
C LEU A 22 4.57 -22.46 -9.89
N LYS A 23 4.35 -22.44 -11.20
CA LYS A 23 3.24 -21.67 -11.80
C LYS A 23 1.89 -22.11 -11.28
N LYS A 24 1.62 -23.43 -11.23
CA LYS A 24 0.37 -23.97 -10.68
C LYS A 24 0.17 -23.61 -9.21
N LYS A 25 1.24 -23.62 -8.41
CA LYS A 25 1.21 -23.21 -7.00
C LYS A 25 0.89 -21.73 -6.86
N ILE A 26 1.46 -20.88 -7.72
CA ILE A 26 1.15 -19.45 -7.75
C ILE A 26 -0.32 -19.23 -8.10
N GLU A 27 -0.83 -19.86 -9.17
CA GLU A 27 -2.25 -19.76 -9.57
C GLU A 27 -3.21 -20.21 -8.45
N THR A 28 -2.85 -21.28 -7.74
CA THR A 28 -3.62 -21.77 -6.59
C THR A 28 -3.60 -20.76 -5.44
N LEU A 29 -2.45 -20.18 -5.13
CA LEU A 29 -2.31 -19.18 -4.07
C LEU A 29 -3.05 -17.89 -4.42
N GLU A 30 -2.96 -17.42 -5.65
CA GLU A 30 -3.73 -16.27 -6.14
C GLU A 30 -5.24 -16.52 -6.02
N SER A 31 -5.70 -17.71 -6.43
CA SER A 31 -7.10 -18.11 -6.28
C SER A 31 -7.53 -18.14 -4.81
N MET A 32 -6.71 -18.73 -3.91
CA MET A 32 -6.98 -18.75 -2.48
C MET A 32 -7.02 -17.35 -1.87
N ILE A 33 -6.11 -16.46 -2.28
CA ILE A 33 -6.10 -15.05 -1.86
C ILE A 33 -7.37 -14.37 -2.34
N GLN A 34 -7.80 -14.57 -3.59
CA GLN A 34 -9.06 -14.01 -4.09
C GLN A 34 -10.27 -14.53 -3.30
N TYR A 35 -10.36 -15.84 -3.04
CA TYR A 35 -11.44 -16.40 -2.21
C TYR A 35 -11.42 -15.86 -0.78
N LEU A 36 -10.24 -15.79 -0.13
CA LEU A 36 -10.09 -15.19 1.20
C LEU A 36 -10.44 -13.70 1.21
N SER A 37 -10.11 -13.00 0.12
CA SER A 37 -10.47 -11.60 -0.08
C SER A 37 -11.99 -11.49 -0.15
N ILE A 38 -12.69 -12.29 -0.95
CA ILE A 38 -14.17 -12.32 -1.03
C ILE A 38 -14.81 -12.65 0.33
N CYS A 39 -14.28 -13.63 1.07
CA CYS A 39 -14.72 -13.96 2.42
C CYS A 39 -14.47 -12.84 3.44
N LYS A 40 -13.53 -11.94 3.15
CA LYS A 40 -13.22 -10.75 3.95
C LYS A 40 -14.01 -9.51 3.49
N VAL A 41 -14.31 -9.37 2.18
CA VAL A 41 -15.16 -8.32 1.58
C VAL A 41 -16.60 -8.42 2.08
N SER A 42 -17.09 -9.64 2.27
CA SER A 42 -18.39 -9.93 2.88
C SER A 42 -18.45 -9.64 4.39
N ASN A 43 -17.37 -9.10 4.96
CA ASN A 43 -17.30 -8.65 6.35
C ASN A 43 -16.97 -7.15 6.38
N GLU A 44 -17.97 -6.32 6.66
CA GLU A 44 -17.86 -4.84 6.75
C GLU A 44 -16.75 -4.33 7.69
N LYS A 45 -16.14 -5.22 8.49
CA LYS A 45 -15.09 -4.91 9.47
C LYS A 45 -13.71 -4.56 8.88
N TYR A 46 -13.45 -4.77 7.58
CA TYR A 46 -12.09 -4.61 7.02
C TYR A 46 -11.96 -3.78 5.74
N PRO A 47 -12.53 -2.56 5.66
CA PRO A 47 -12.56 -1.76 4.44
C PRO A 47 -11.17 -1.35 3.92
N PHE A 48 -10.17 -1.11 4.78
CA PHE A 48 -8.83 -0.78 4.32
C PHE A 48 -8.13 -1.96 3.63
N TYR A 49 -8.24 -3.17 4.19
CA TYR A 49 -7.62 -4.32 3.54
C TYR A 49 -8.34 -4.72 2.26
N ASP A 50 -9.66 -4.56 2.21
CA ASP A 50 -10.43 -4.73 0.97
C ASP A 50 -9.98 -3.74 -0.12
N PHE A 51 -9.79 -2.47 0.26
CA PHE A 51 -9.23 -1.45 -0.63
C PHE A 51 -7.84 -1.85 -1.15
N VAL A 52 -6.92 -2.26 -0.28
CA VAL A 52 -5.56 -2.70 -0.66
C VAL A 52 -5.59 -3.81 -1.71
N LEU A 53 -6.48 -4.79 -1.55
CA LEU A 53 -6.62 -5.92 -2.46
C LEU A 53 -7.25 -5.50 -3.79
N SER A 54 -8.34 -4.73 -3.72
CA SER A 54 -9.10 -4.28 -4.90
C SER A 54 -8.28 -3.42 -5.85
N TYR A 55 -7.34 -2.64 -5.30
CA TYR A 55 -6.49 -1.73 -6.06
C TYR A 55 -5.05 -2.22 -6.26
N GLY A 56 -4.76 -3.49 -5.93
CA GLY A 56 -3.45 -4.10 -6.17
C GLY A 56 -2.29 -3.40 -5.46
N ILE A 57 -2.54 -2.82 -4.29
CA ILE A 57 -1.50 -2.14 -3.51
C ILE A 57 -0.51 -3.19 -3.00
N THR A 58 0.75 -3.05 -3.41
CA THR A 58 1.82 -3.99 -3.03
C THR A 58 2.15 -3.89 -1.54
N THR A 59 2.81 -4.91 -0.99
CA THR A 59 3.25 -4.93 0.41
C THR A 59 4.18 -3.75 0.74
N GLU A 60 5.07 -3.38 -0.18
CA GLU A 60 5.98 -2.25 0.01
C GLU A 60 5.21 -0.93 0.06
N GLN A 61 4.26 -0.72 -0.85
CA GLN A 61 3.40 0.46 -0.85
C GLN A 61 2.55 0.53 0.42
N GLN A 62 2.00 -0.60 0.86
CA GLN A 62 1.25 -0.67 2.11
C GLN A 62 2.12 -0.29 3.31
N PHE A 63 3.38 -0.76 3.35
CA PHE A 63 4.33 -0.41 4.40
C PHE A 63 4.62 1.10 4.40
N GLN A 64 4.91 1.68 3.24
CA GLN A 64 5.17 3.11 3.09
C GLN A 64 3.95 3.96 3.46
N LEU A 65 2.74 3.59 3.04
CA LEU A 65 1.51 4.28 3.42
C LEU A 65 1.29 4.24 4.94
N ARG A 66 1.40 3.06 5.57
CA ARG A 66 1.27 2.94 7.03
C ARG A 66 2.28 3.80 7.77
N ARG A 67 3.51 3.81 7.27
CA ARG A 67 4.62 4.56 7.84
C ARG A 67 4.38 6.07 7.73
N LEU A 68 3.89 6.56 6.58
CA LEU A 68 3.45 7.95 6.39
C LEU A 68 2.38 8.33 7.42
N PHE A 69 1.29 7.56 7.51
CA PHE A 69 0.19 7.89 8.44
C PHE A 69 0.58 7.80 9.91
N LEU A 70 1.49 6.91 10.29
CA LEU A 70 2.03 6.86 11.64
C LEU A 70 2.78 8.15 11.99
N VAL A 71 3.62 8.65 11.08
CA VAL A 71 4.37 9.89 11.32
C VAL A 71 3.46 11.12 11.29
N LEU A 72 2.42 11.12 10.46
CA LEU A 72 1.37 12.14 10.52
C LEU A 72 0.73 12.19 11.91
N SER A 73 0.41 11.03 12.49
CA SER A 73 -0.13 10.94 13.85
C SER A 73 0.85 11.51 14.89
N GLU A 74 2.14 11.21 14.78
CA GLU A 74 3.16 11.76 15.69
C GLU A 74 3.25 13.28 15.59
N LYS A 75 3.31 13.84 14.37
CA LYS A 75 3.36 15.30 14.15
C LYS A 75 2.12 16.00 14.70
N LEU A 76 0.93 15.47 14.41
CA LEU A 76 -0.34 16.04 14.90
C LEU A 76 -0.46 15.96 16.42
N SER A 77 0.20 14.97 17.04
CA SER A 77 0.30 14.86 18.50
C SER A 77 1.38 15.78 19.11
N GLY A 78 2.03 16.63 18.32
CA GLY A 78 3.09 17.53 18.77
C GLY A 78 4.44 16.86 19.04
N LYS A 79 4.66 15.62 18.58
CA LYS A 79 5.95 14.95 18.72
C LYS A 79 6.92 15.42 17.64
N SER A 80 8.20 15.51 18.01
CA SER A 80 9.28 15.76 17.06
C SER A 80 9.50 14.53 16.18
N ILE A 81 9.55 14.74 14.86
CA ILE A 81 9.84 13.69 13.90
C ILE A 81 11.36 13.58 13.73
N PRO A 82 11.95 12.38 13.78
CA PRO A 82 13.38 12.22 13.52
C PRO A 82 13.78 12.63 12.10
N GLU A 83 14.82 13.45 11.96
CA GLU A 83 15.31 13.96 10.66
C GLU A 83 15.68 12.87 9.64
N LYS A 84 16.09 11.69 10.12
CA LYS A 84 16.30 10.48 9.29
C LYS A 84 15.09 10.12 8.42
N PHE A 85 13.88 10.55 8.78
CA PHE A 85 12.68 10.34 7.96
C PHE A 85 12.69 11.21 6.71
N ARG A 86 13.27 12.41 6.77
CA ARG A 86 13.41 13.29 5.61
C ARG A 86 14.31 12.69 4.53
N GLU A 87 15.33 11.96 4.95
CA GLU A 87 16.42 11.48 4.08
C GLU A 87 16.17 10.07 3.50
N LYS A 88 15.30 9.27 4.12
CA LYS A 88 15.14 7.85 3.80
C LYS A 88 13.91 7.51 2.96
N GLU A 89 12.95 8.42 2.86
CA GLU A 89 11.73 8.14 2.09
C GLU A 89 11.93 8.42 0.61
N SER A 90 11.37 7.56 -0.24
CA SER A 90 11.31 7.76 -1.69
C SER A 90 10.32 8.88 -2.10
N TYR A 91 9.43 9.28 -1.19
CA TYR A 91 8.43 10.33 -1.37
C TYR A 91 8.77 11.59 -0.57
N SER A 92 8.23 12.76 -0.99
CA SER A 92 8.51 14.00 -0.28
C SER A 92 7.83 13.99 1.09
N THR A 93 8.62 14.26 2.12
CA THR A 93 8.17 14.38 3.52
C THR A 93 8.40 15.78 4.08
N ASP A 94 8.83 16.74 3.25
CA ASP A 94 9.29 18.06 3.71
C ASP A 94 8.21 18.80 4.50
N PHE A 95 6.95 18.62 4.13
CA PHE A 95 5.79 19.20 4.79
C PHE A 95 5.67 18.78 6.27
N LEU A 96 6.18 17.61 6.65
CA LEU A 96 6.17 17.12 8.03
C LEU A 96 7.11 17.92 8.95
N PHE A 97 8.11 18.57 8.38
CA PHE A 97 9.13 19.32 9.11
C PHE A 97 8.91 20.83 9.08
N ARG A 98 7.85 21.30 8.42
CA ARG A 98 7.46 22.71 8.45
C ARG A 98 6.77 23.04 9.79
N ASP A 99 6.81 24.31 10.17
CA ASP A 99 6.05 24.86 11.30
C ASP A 99 4.61 25.25 10.91
N LEU A 100 4.17 24.85 9.72
CA LEU A 100 2.82 25.06 9.20
C LEU A 100 1.93 23.84 9.50
N PRO A 101 0.60 24.03 9.60
CA PRO A 101 -0.35 22.92 9.65
C PRO A 101 -0.17 21.97 8.45
N ILE A 102 -0.50 20.69 8.65
CA ILE A 102 -0.41 19.68 7.60
C ILE A 102 -1.58 19.86 6.63
N GLU A 103 -1.28 20.16 5.38
CA GLU A 103 -2.30 20.30 4.35
C GLU A 103 -2.61 18.95 3.68
N PHE A 104 -3.90 18.72 3.39
CA PHE A 104 -4.36 17.53 2.67
C PHE A 104 -3.64 17.35 1.32
N ASP A 105 -3.39 18.45 0.59
CA ASP A 105 -2.77 18.38 -0.73
C ASP A 105 -1.31 17.90 -0.67
N ASP A 106 -0.58 18.20 0.41
CA ASP A 106 0.77 17.68 0.62
C ASP A 106 0.75 16.17 0.92
N VAL A 107 -0.22 15.72 1.74
CA VAL A 107 -0.43 14.29 2.03
C VAL A 107 -0.89 13.54 0.79
N LYS A 108 -1.79 14.10 -0.01
CA LYS A 108 -2.25 13.53 -1.29
C LYS A 108 -1.08 13.31 -2.24
N LYS A 109 -0.17 14.29 -2.37
CA LYS A 109 1.04 14.14 -3.20
C LYS A 109 1.95 13.04 -2.70
N ALA A 110 2.14 12.90 -1.38
CA ALA A 110 2.92 11.82 -0.81
C ALA A 110 2.30 10.45 -1.09
N ILE A 111 0.97 10.30 -0.93
CA ILE A 111 0.22 9.08 -1.25
C ILE A 111 0.39 8.73 -2.73
N LEU A 112 0.18 9.68 -3.65
CA LEU A 112 0.31 9.45 -5.10
C LEU A 112 1.75 9.12 -5.52
N LYS A 113 2.75 9.54 -4.75
CA LYS A 113 4.14 9.18 -5.02
C LYS A 113 4.48 7.77 -4.55
N ILE A 114 3.88 7.32 -3.44
CA ILE A 114 3.98 5.93 -2.95
C ILE A 114 3.20 4.98 -3.87
N TRP A 115 1.99 5.38 -4.24
CA TRP A 115 1.04 4.62 -5.04
C TRP A 115 0.62 5.46 -6.25
N PRO A 116 1.39 5.38 -7.36
CA PRO A 116 1.13 6.17 -8.57
C PRO A 116 -0.13 5.66 -9.26
N VAL A 117 -1.22 6.40 -9.09
CA VAL A 117 -2.51 6.15 -9.73
C VAL A 117 -3.01 7.40 -10.42
N GLU A 118 -3.75 7.21 -11.52
CA GLU A 118 -4.29 8.30 -12.32
C GLU A 118 -5.55 8.92 -11.69
N ASP A 119 -6.30 8.15 -10.90
CA ASP A 119 -7.51 8.62 -10.24
C ASP A 119 -7.19 9.40 -8.96
N GLU A 120 -7.39 10.72 -9.04
CA GLU A 120 -7.17 11.66 -7.95
C GLU A 120 -8.09 11.48 -6.73
N GLN A 121 -9.18 10.70 -6.85
CA GLN A 121 -10.09 10.38 -5.75
C GLN A 121 -9.59 9.21 -4.89
N LEU A 122 -8.70 8.37 -5.42
CA LEU A 122 -8.20 7.19 -4.71
C LEU A 122 -7.50 7.50 -3.38
N PRO A 123 -6.71 8.59 -3.23
CA PRO A 123 -6.18 9.00 -1.93
C PRO A 123 -7.28 9.28 -0.89
N VAL A 124 -8.41 9.88 -1.31
CA VAL A 124 -9.54 10.16 -0.42
C VAL A 124 -10.24 8.86 -0.02
N LEU A 125 -10.46 7.95 -0.97
CA LEU A 125 -11.07 6.65 -0.71
C LEU A 125 -10.18 5.79 0.20
N LEU A 126 -8.86 5.84 0.04
CA LEU A 126 -7.90 5.22 0.93
C LEU A 126 -8.07 5.72 2.37
N ILE A 127 -8.11 7.04 2.58
CA ILE A 127 -8.30 7.64 3.91
C ILE A 127 -9.64 7.23 4.52
N LYS A 128 -10.72 7.24 3.73
CA LYS A 128 -12.04 6.77 4.17
C LYS A 128 -12.02 5.29 4.56
N ALA A 129 -11.33 4.45 3.79
CA ALA A 129 -11.19 3.03 4.08
C ALA A 129 -10.37 2.78 5.36
N MET A 130 -9.30 3.56 5.58
CA MET A 130 -8.53 3.55 6.84
C MET A 130 -9.40 3.93 8.04
N LYS A 131 -10.14 5.04 7.95
CA LYS A 131 -11.08 5.48 8.97
C LYS A 131 -12.16 4.43 9.26
N GLY A 132 -12.79 3.88 8.22
CA GLY A 132 -13.84 2.87 8.34
C GLY A 132 -13.35 1.59 9.04
N GLN A 133 -12.04 1.29 8.95
CA GLN A 133 -11.43 0.16 9.65
C GLN A 133 -10.97 0.52 11.08
N GLY A 134 -11.11 1.78 11.51
CA GLY A 134 -10.65 2.26 12.81
C GLY A 134 -9.14 2.50 12.89
N MET A 135 -8.47 2.72 11.76
CA MET A 135 -7.02 2.99 11.73
C MET A 135 -6.75 4.49 11.79
N LEU A 136 -5.98 4.93 12.80
CA LEU A 136 -5.48 6.32 12.92
C LEU A 136 -6.61 7.34 12.70
N ILE A 137 -7.73 7.15 13.41
CA ILE A 137 -8.99 7.87 13.20
C ILE A 137 -8.77 9.38 13.24
N ASP A 138 -8.05 9.89 14.23
CA ASP A 138 -7.78 11.33 14.39
C ASP A 138 -7.06 11.94 13.18
N VAL A 139 -6.10 11.20 12.60
CA VAL A 139 -5.39 11.63 11.38
C VAL A 139 -6.35 11.65 10.19
N CYS A 140 -7.16 10.61 10.06
CA CYS A 140 -8.12 10.51 8.96
C CYS A 140 -9.18 11.62 9.06
N ASP A 141 -9.69 11.89 10.25
CA ASP A 141 -10.67 12.96 10.50
C ASP A 141 -10.08 14.33 10.19
N TYR A 142 -8.86 14.59 10.65
CA TYR A 142 -8.13 15.82 10.35
C TYR A 142 -7.93 16.05 8.84
N LEU A 143 -7.61 14.99 8.09
CA LEU A 143 -7.41 15.11 6.64
C LEU A 143 -8.72 15.26 5.88
N LEU A 144 -9.78 14.54 6.29
CA LEU A 144 -11.08 14.60 5.64
C LEU A 144 -11.79 15.93 5.89
N SER A 145 -11.64 16.54 7.07
CA SER A 145 -12.27 17.84 7.38
C SER A 145 -11.80 18.96 6.43
N GLN A 146 -10.54 18.93 6.02
CA GLN A 146 -9.98 19.90 5.07
C GLN A 146 -10.56 19.79 3.65
N ILE A 147 -11.17 18.66 3.31
CA ILE A 147 -11.81 18.43 2.01
C ILE A 147 -13.26 18.91 2.06
N ASP A 148 -13.95 18.64 3.15
CA ASP A 148 -15.35 19.05 3.34
C ASP A 148 -15.48 20.58 3.48
N GLU A 149 -14.49 21.26 4.06
CA GLU A 149 -14.42 22.73 4.13
C GLU A 149 -14.13 23.42 2.77
N LYS A 150 -13.69 22.68 1.75
CA LYS A 150 -13.41 23.20 0.40
C LYS A 150 -14.58 23.04 -0.58
N LYS A 151 -15.75 22.57 -0.15
CA LYS A 151 -16.97 22.59 -0.98
C LYS A 151 -17.56 24.01 -1.01
N PRO A 152 -17.71 24.63 -2.19
CA PRO A 152 -18.36 25.94 -2.33
C PRO A 152 -19.85 25.91 -1.94
#